data_AF-A0A952H0P0-F1
#
_entry.id   AF-A0A952H0P0-F1
#
_cell.length_a   1.000
_cell.length_b   1.000
_cell.length_c   1.000
_cell.angle_alpha   90.00
_cell.angle_beta   90.00
_cell.angle_gamma   90.00
#
_symmetry.space_group_name_H-M   'P 1'
#
loop_
_entity.id
_entity.type
_entity.pdbx_description
1 polymer ?
#
loop_
_entity_poly.entity_id
_entity_poly.type
_entity_poly.pdbx_seq_one_letter_code
_entity_poly.pdbx_strand_id
1 'polypeptide(L)'
;MRKYGPEQRRFRGPRSIGTPAIAAPVAEAPQVTVSYADLDLGSDGGVAMLNRRIHGAAIAVCPDDPGMANLSGQRLHERCVAETQQRAQPSVAALATAARASHAAKMVAR
;
A
#
# COMPACT_ATOMS: atom_id res chain seq x y z
N MET A 1 48.48 -43.47 -10.38
CA MET A 1 47.48 -43.63 -9.30
C MET A 1 48.19 -43.86 -7.97
N ARG A 2 48.23 -42.87 -7.06
CA ARG A 2 48.37 -43.00 -5.59
C ARG A 2 48.46 -41.62 -4.92
N LYS A 3 47.45 -41.35 -4.07
CA LYS A 3 47.42 -40.56 -2.82
C LYS A 3 47.74 -39.05 -2.85
N TYR A 4 46.69 -38.23 -3.00
CA TYR A 4 46.62 -36.91 -2.35
C TYR A 4 45.95 -37.06 -0.98
N GLY A 5 46.64 -36.68 0.09
CA GLY A 5 46.10 -36.64 1.45
C GLY A 5 45.30 -35.35 1.70
N PRO A 6 44.30 -35.36 2.60
CA PRO A 6 43.54 -34.15 2.92
C PRO A 6 44.27 -33.32 3.99
N GLU A 7 44.87 -32.20 3.60
CA GLU A 7 45.42 -31.21 4.53
C GLU A 7 44.25 -30.39 5.13
N GLN A 8 43.63 -30.98 6.15
CA GLN A 8 42.57 -30.41 6.97
C GLN A 8 43.11 -29.23 7.80
N ARG A 9 43.21 -28.04 7.19
CA ARG A 9 43.47 -26.79 7.92
C ARG A 9 42.23 -26.41 8.72
N ARG A 10 42.26 -26.79 9.99
CA ARG A 10 41.37 -26.30 11.05
C ARG A 10 41.49 -24.78 11.20
N PHE A 11 40.65 -24.03 10.49
CA PHE A 11 40.42 -22.61 10.80
C PHE A 11 39.57 -22.52 12.07
N ARG A 12 40.24 -22.37 13.21
CA ARG A 12 39.63 -22.05 14.50
C ARG A 12 39.40 -20.54 14.56
N GLY A 13 38.37 -20.05 13.84
CA GLY A 13 37.91 -18.66 13.93
C GLY A 13 37.00 -18.43 15.15
N PRO A 14 36.95 -17.21 15.72
CA PRO A 14 36.07 -16.90 16.85
C PRO A 14 34.61 -17.04 16.46
N ARG A 15 33.85 -17.73 17.32
CA ARG A 15 32.39 -17.85 17.26
C ARG A 15 31.80 -16.45 17.50
N SER A 16 31.47 -15.73 16.44
CA SER A 16 30.64 -14.53 16.54
C SER A 16 29.22 -14.97 16.92
N ILE A 17 28.84 -14.72 18.18
CA ILE A 17 27.46 -14.85 18.63
C ILE A 17 26.70 -13.69 17.97
N GLY A 18 25.84 -14.00 17.00
CA GLY A 18 25.01 -12.99 16.35
C GLY A 18 24.07 -12.37 17.37
N THR A 19 24.20 -11.06 17.59
CA THR A 19 23.24 -10.30 18.40
C THR A 19 21.87 -10.36 17.72
N PRO A 20 20.79 -10.77 18.41
CA PRO A 20 19.46 -10.71 17.83
C PRO A 20 19.15 -9.25 17.49
N ALA A 21 18.85 -8.99 16.21
CA ALA A 21 18.36 -7.70 15.77
C ALA A 21 16.98 -7.48 16.40
N ILE A 22 16.91 -6.61 17.40
CA ILE A 22 15.64 -6.13 17.93
C ILE A 22 15.05 -5.23 16.85
N ALA A 23 13.98 -5.69 16.20
CA ALA A 23 13.24 -4.88 15.25
C ALA A 23 12.71 -3.63 15.98
N ALA A 24 13.14 -2.45 15.54
CA ALA A 24 12.60 -1.19 16.04
C ALA A 24 11.09 -1.15 15.78
N PRO A 25 10.28 -0.56 16.68
CA PRO A 25 8.86 -0.37 16.43
C PRO A 25 8.71 0.42 15.14
N VAL A 26 8.07 -0.18 14.14
CA VAL A 26 7.70 0.50 12.89
C VAL A 26 6.74 1.60 13.31
N ALA A 27 7.14 2.86 13.13
CA ALA A 27 6.22 3.98 13.34
C ALA A 27 4.93 3.68 12.56
N GLU A 28 3.79 3.66 13.23
CA GLU A 28 2.50 3.43 12.59
C GLU A 28 2.33 4.46 11.48
N ALA A 29 2.33 3.98 10.23
CA ALA A 29 2.11 4.83 9.07
C ALA A 29 0.74 5.49 9.22
N PRO A 30 0.57 6.78 8.86
CA PRO A 30 -0.72 7.45 8.97
C PRO A 30 -1.79 6.67 8.21
N GLN A 31 -2.91 6.36 8.87
CA GLN A 31 -4.03 5.64 8.28
C GLN A 31 -5.27 6.53 8.30
N VAL A 32 -6.01 6.54 7.19
CA VAL A 32 -7.28 7.26 7.06
C VAL A 32 -8.35 6.28 6.58
N THR A 33 -9.49 6.26 7.27
CA THR A 33 -10.66 5.50 6.85
C THR A 33 -11.58 6.38 6.00
N VAL A 34 -11.94 5.91 4.81
CA VAL A 34 -12.86 6.60 3.90
C VAL A 34 -14.24 5.96 3.98
N SER A 35 -15.23 6.71 4.47
CA SER A 35 -16.63 6.28 4.44
C SER A 35 -17.24 6.45 3.05
N TYR A 36 -18.00 5.45 2.61
CA TYR A 36 -18.67 5.40 1.31
C TYR A 36 -20.11 4.88 1.41
N ALA A 37 -20.66 4.76 2.63
CA ALA A 37 -22.00 4.21 2.86
C ALA A 37 -23.13 5.04 2.23
N ASP A 38 -22.87 6.33 1.98
CA ASP A 38 -23.78 7.28 1.34
C ASP A 38 -23.69 7.27 -0.19
N LEU A 39 -22.72 6.56 -0.77
CA LEU A 39 -22.49 6.53 -2.22
C LEU A 39 -23.14 5.32 -2.86
N ASP A 40 -23.84 5.55 -3.97
CA ASP A 40 -24.28 4.47 -4.84
C ASP A 40 -23.13 3.97 -5.72
N LEU A 41 -22.38 3.00 -5.21
CA LEU A 41 -21.29 2.34 -5.93
C LEU A 41 -21.79 1.44 -7.08
N GLY A 42 -23.11 1.28 -7.25
CA GLY A 42 -23.71 0.67 -8.44
C GLY A 42 -23.61 1.56 -9.67
N SER A 43 -23.53 2.88 -9.47
CA SER A 43 -23.42 3.88 -10.52
C SER A 43 -21.98 4.34 -10.78
N ASP A 44 -21.68 4.75 -12.01
CA ASP A 44 -20.37 5.35 -12.33
C ASP A 44 -20.14 6.66 -11.57
N GLY A 45 -21.21 7.40 -11.27
CA GLY A 45 -21.16 8.63 -10.47
C GLY A 45 -20.71 8.39 -9.02
N GLY A 46 -21.22 7.34 -8.37
CA GLY A 46 -20.82 7.00 -7.00
C GLY A 46 -19.39 6.47 -6.92
N VAL A 47 -18.95 5.67 -7.91
CA VAL A 47 -17.55 5.22 -8.01
C VAL A 47 -16.60 6.41 -8.24
N ALA A 48 -16.97 7.37 -9.10
CA ALA A 48 -16.19 8.58 -9.31
C ALA A 48 -16.08 9.43 -8.04
N MET A 49 -17.17 9.53 -7.26
CA MET A 49 -17.15 10.23 -5.98
C MET A 49 -16.25 9.54 -4.95
N LEU A 50 -16.29 8.21 -4.87
CA LEU A 50 -15.41 7.44 -4.01
C LEU A 50 -13.93 7.68 -4.37
N ASN A 51 -13.59 7.65 -5.65
CA ASN A 51 -12.24 7.96 -6.12
C ASN A 51 -11.78 9.38 -5.73
N ARG A 52 -12.67 10.38 -5.77
CA ARG A 52 -12.35 11.74 -5.28
C ARG A 52 -12.09 11.76 -3.77
N ARG A 53 -12.86 11.01 -2.98
CA ARG A 53 -12.64 10.91 -1.52
C ARG A 53 -11.32 10.22 -1.20
N ILE A 54 -10.99 9.17 -1.94
CA ILE A 54 -9.69 8.47 -1.82
C ILE A 54 -8.55 9.41 -2.19
N HIS A 55 -8.71 10.26 -3.21
CA HIS A 55 -7.72 11.30 -3.53
C HIS A 55 -7.49 12.24 -2.34
N GLY A 56 -8.56 12.76 -1.73
CA GLY A 56 -8.46 13.61 -0.55
C GLY A 56 -7.80 12.90 0.65
N ALA A 57 -8.14 11.62 0.87
CA ALA A 57 -7.51 10.82 1.91
C ALA A 57 -6.02 10.56 1.62
N ALA A 58 -5.64 10.35 0.36
CA ALA A 58 -4.25 10.20 -0.06
C ALA A 58 -3.46 11.48 0.21
N ILE A 59 -4.02 12.65 -0.11
CA ILE A 59 -3.40 13.94 0.23
C ILE A 59 -3.19 14.08 1.74
N ALA A 60 -4.15 13.64 2.56
CA ALA A 60 -4.05 13.75 4.03
C ALA A 60 -3.01 12.80 4.66
N VAL A 61 -2.67 11.70 4.00
CA VAL A 61 -1.66 10.72 4.48
C VAL A 61 -0.27 11.02 3.92
N CYS A 62 -0.20 11.64 2.73
CA CYS A 62 1.05 11.98 2.09
C CYS A 62 1.71 13.22 2.73
N PRO A 63 3.04 13.37 2.58
CA PRO A 63 3.74 14.58 3.04
C PRO A 63 3.12 15.84 2.44
N ASP A 64 3.13 16.94 3.20
CA ASP A 64 2.61 18.24 2.75
C ASP A 64 3.21 18.67 1.41
N ASP A 65 2.39 19.28 0.55
CA ASP A 65 2.86 19.84 -0.71
C ASP A 65 3.74 21.07 -0.43
N PRO A 66 5.04 21.03 -0.78
CA PRO A 66 5.95 22.14 -0.48
C PRO A 66 5.90 23.26 -1.53
N GLY A 67 4.97 23.18 -2.48
CA GLY A 67 4.76 24.13 -3.56
C GLY A 67 5.94 24.21 -4.55
N MET A 68 5.87 25.24 -5.41
CA MET A 68 6.87 25.48 -6.45
C MET A 68 8.28 25.80 -5.91
N ALA A 69 8.41 26.09 -4.62
CA ALA A 69 9.70 26.36 -3.98
C ALA A 69 10.58 25.11 -3.85
N ASN A 70 9.99 23.91 -3.87
CA ASN A 70 10.72 22.64 -3.77
C ASN A 70 10.15 21.59 -4.75
N LEU A 71 10.64 21.64 -5.99
CA LEU A 71 10.23 20.70 -7.05
C LEU A 71 10.49 19.23 -6.70
N SER A 72 11.54 18.93 -5.93
CA SER A 72 11.83 17.56 -5.51
C SER A 72 10.79 17.06 -4.51
N GLY A 73 10.41 17.90 -3.54
CA GLY A 73 9.37 17.59 -2.58
C GLY A 73 7.99 17.48 -3.25
N GLN A 74 7.69 18.32 -4.24
CA GLN A 74 6.48 18.21 -5.05
C GLN A 74 6.40 16.85 -5.77
N ARG A 75 7.49 16.40 -6.41
CA ARG A 75 7.53 15.07 -7.06
C ARG A 75 7.33 13.93 -6.06
N LEU A 76 7.83 14.07 -4.84
CA LEU A 76 7.61 13.07 -3.78
C LEU A 76 6.15 13.05 -3.32
N HIS A 77 5.53 14.22 -3.14
CA HIS A 77 4.11 14.35 -2.84
C HIS A 77 3.25 13.69 -3.93
N GLU A 78 3.44 14.08 -5.20
CA GLU A 78 2.70 13.53 -6.34
C GLU A 78 2.84 12.01 -6.44
N ARG A 79 4.05 11.49 -6.26
CA ARG A 79 4.31 10.04 -6.27
C ARG A 79 3.55 9.35 -5.14
N CYS A 80 3.60 9.89 -3.93
CA CYS A 80 2.90 9.32 -2.79
C CYS A 80 1.39 9.25 -3.04
N VAL A 81 0.80 10.34 -3.55
CA VAL A 81 -0.64 10.40 -3.84
C VAL A 81 -1.00 9.38 -4.92
N ALA A 82 -0.23 9.32 -6.02
CA ALA A 82 -0.46 8.39 -7.11
C ALA A 82 -0.36 6.92 -6.66
N GLU A 83 0.69 6.55 -5.90
CA GLU A 83 0.86 5.20 -5.38
C GLU A 83 -0.26 4.81 -4.42
N THR A 84 -0.67 5.73 -3.54
CA THR A 84 -1.77 5.50 -2.58
C THR A 84 -3.08 5.25 -3.31
N GLN A 85 -3.38 6.04 -4.34
CA GLN A 85 -4.55 5.83 -5.18
C GLN A 85 -4.50 4.50 -5.93
N GLN A 86 -3.35 4.16 -6.52
CA GLN A 86 -3.17 2.90 -7.22
C GLN A 86 -3.38 1.69 -6.30
N ARG A 87 -2.88 1.76 -5.06
CA ARG A 87 -3.10 0.72 -4.04
C ARG A 87 -4.57 0.59 -3.63
N ALA A 88 -5.35 1.67 -3.71
CA ALA A 88 -6.78 1.66 -3.38
C ALA A 88 -7.68 1.14 -4.53
N GLN A 89 -7.23 1.21 -5.80
CA GLN A 89 -8.00 0.76 -6.96
C GLN A 89 -8.58 -0.67 -6.86
N PRO A 90 -7.84 -1.71 -6.45
CA PRO A 90 -8.42 -3.06 -6.34
C PRO A 90 -9.59 -3.12 -5.35
N SER A 91 -9.51 -2.38 -4.24
CA SER A 91 -10.59 -2.28 -3.26
C SER A 91 -11.81 -1.58 -3.84
N VAL A 92 -11.61 -0.48 -4.57
CA VAL A 92 -12.71 0.23 -5.26
C VAL A 92 -13.39 -0.65 -6.28
N ALA A 93 -12.61 -1.37 -7.09
CA ALA A 93 -13.15 -2.28 -8.09
C ALA A 93 -13.98 -3.40 -7.46
N ALA A 94 -13.49 -4.01 -6.38
CA ALA A 94 -14.22 -5.04 -5.64
C ALA A 94 -15.53 -4.51 -5.01
N LEU A 95 -15.51 -3.30 -4.47
CA LEU A 95 -16.72 -2.68 -3.92
C LEU A 95 -17.74 -2.37 -5.02
N ALA A 96 -17.30 -1.86 -6.18
CA ALA A 96 -18.16 -1.55 -7.30
C ALA A 96 -18.82 -2.80 -7.90
N THR A 97 -18.06 -3.90 -8.07
CA THR A 97 -18.62 -5.16 -8.56
C THR A 97 -19.64 -5.74 -7.58
N ALA A 98 -19.35 -5.73 -6.28
CA ALA A 98 -20.27 -6.18 -5.25
C ALA A 98 -21.55 -5.34 -5.19
N ALA A 99 -21.44 -4.02 -5.30
CA ALA A 99 -22.58 -3.10 -5.31
C ALA A 99 -23.47 -3.33 -6.53
N ARG A 100 -22.88 -3.47 -7.72
CA ARG A 100 -23.62 -3.76 -8.96
C ARG A 100 -24.33 -5.10 -8.92
N ALA A 101 -23.68 -6.14 -8.40
CA ALA A 101 -24.31 -7.45 -8.22
C ALA A 101 -25.52 -7.38 -7.27
N SER A 102 -25.39 -6.63 -6.17
CA SER A 102 -26.47 -6.41 -5.21
C SER A 102 -27.64 -5.62 -5.81
N HIS A 103 -27.35 -4.62 -6.63
CA HIS A 103 -28.37 -3.85 -7.34
C HIS A 103 -29.13 -4.71 -8.37
N ALA A 104 -28.41 -5.53 -9.14
CA ALA A 104 -29.01 -6.46 -10.08
C ALA A 104 -29.93 -7.49 -9.39
N ALA A 105 -29.47 -8.07 -8.27
CA ALA A 105 -30.28 -9.02 -7.49
C ALA A 105 -31.58 -8.39 -6.96
N LYS A 106 -31.54 -7.14 -6.49
CA LYS A 106 -32.74 -6.39 -6.05
C LYS A 106 -33.74 -6.14 -7.19
N MET A 107 -33.26 -5.96 -8.42
CA MET A 107 -34.12 -5.70 -9.58
C MET A 107 -34.85 -6.96 -10.07
N VAL A 108 -34.26 -8.15 -9.90
CA VAL A 108 -34.87 -9.43 -10.32
C VAL A 108 -35.88 -9.96 -9.29
N ALA A 109 -35.72 -9.61 -8.03
CA ALA A 109 -36.61 -10.04 -6.94
C ALA A 109 -37.90 -9.19 -6.81
N ARG A 110 -38.19 -8.32 -7.79
CA ARG A 110 -39.29 -7.36 -7.77
C ARG A 110 -40.24 -7.59 -8.94
#